data_AF-X1FLN2-F1
#
_entry.id   AF-X1FLN2-F1
#
_cell.length_a   1.000
_cell.length_b   1.000
_cell.length_c   1.000
_cell.angle_alpha   90.00
_cell.angle_beta   90.00
_cell.angle_gamma   90.00
#
_symmetry.space_group_name_H-M   'P 1'
#
loop_
_entity.id
_entity.type
_entity.pdbx_description
1 polymer ?
#
loop_
_entity_poly.entity_id
_entity_poly.type
_entity_poly.pdbx_seq_one_letter_code
_entity_poly.pdbx_strand_id
1 'polypeptide(L)'
;MKEISLISTPAESHFHKAIKLLLYKYIYENDKSVIKRSLEKYLGNRFADVYFKLDTGKEVVVEVQNSSIARLNILSCYILR
;
A
#
# COMPACT_ATOMS: atom_id res chain seq x y z
N MET A 1 9.93 -37.19 5.46
CA MET A 1 9.42 -36.15 4.54
C MET A 1 9.09 -34.92 5.38
N LYS A 2 9.71 -33.77 5.13
CA LYS A 2 9.35 -32.52 5.82
C LYS A 2 8.02 -32.04 5.24
N GLU A 3 6.99 -31.93 6.07
CA GLU A 3 5.77 -31.21 5.71
C GLU A 3 6.14 -29.78 5.33
N ILE A 4 5.97 -29.44 4.05
CA ILE A 4 5.97 -28.06 3.62
C ILE A 4 4.60 -27.53 4.03
N SER A 5 4.54 -26.82 5.15
CA SER A 5 3.33 -26.06 5.51
C SER A 5 3.12 -25.01 4.41
N LEU A 6 2.25 -25.32 3.45
CA LEU A 6 1.68 -24.38 2.49
C LEU A 6 0.82 -23.41 3.27
N ILE A 7 1.44 -22.46 3.97
CA ILE A 7 0.76 -21.26 4.44
C ILE A 7 0.41 -20.49 3.17
N SER A 8 -0.75 -20.80 2.60
CA SER A 8 -1.30 -20.04 1.49
C SER A 8 -1.60 -18.64 2.03
N THR A 9 -0.75 -17.68 1.69
CA THR A 9 -1.13 -16.27 1.85
C THR A 9 -2.37 -16.05 0.98
N PRO A 10 -3.45 -15.45 1.52
CA PRO A 10 -4.61 -15.13 0.70
C PRO A 10 -4.15 -14.32 -0.50
N ALA A 11 -4.49 -14.78 -1.70
CA ALA A 11 -4.23 -14.01 -2.91
C ALA A 11 -4.87 -12.62 -2.75
N GLU A 12 -4.10 -11.59 -3.03
CA GLU A 12 -4.56 -10.21 -2.97
C GLU A 12 -5.85 -10.04 -3.79
N SER A 13 -6.89 -9.45 -3.19
CA SER A 13 -8.18 -9.28 -3.85
C SER A 13 -8.11 -8.28 -5.01
N HIS A 14 -8.96 -8.44 -6.02
CA HIS A 14 -9.09 -7.47 -7.11
C HIS A 14 -9.39 -6.05 -6.61
N PHE A 15 -10.18 -5.92 -5.54
CA PHE A 15 -10.48 -4.63 -4.93
C PHE A 15 -9.26 -3.99 -4.28
N HIS A 16 -8.41 -4.78 -3.62
CA HIS A 16 -7.15 -4.30 -3.03
C HIS A 16 -6.24 -3.69 -4.09
N LYS A 17 -6.06 -4.40 -5.21
CA LYS A 17 -5.31 -3.90 -6.38
C LYS A 17 -5.90 -2.63 -6.98
N ALA A 18 -7.23 -2.59 -7.12
CA ALA A 18 -7.93 -1.43 -7.66
C ALA A 18 -7.76 -0.19 -6.78
N ILE A 19 -7.86 -0.33 -5.46
CA ILE A 19 -7.67 0.76 -4.49
C ILE A 19 -6.22 1.28 -4.53
N LYS A 20 -5.23 0.38 -4.53
CA LYS A 20 -3.81 0.76 -4.68
C LYS A 20 -3.59 1.64 -5.90
N LEU A 21 -4.07 1.16 -7.05
CA LEU A 21 -3.93 1.86 -8.33
C LEU A 21 -4.67 3.21 -8.35
N LEU A 22 -5.87 3.25 -7.78
CA LEU A 22 -6.65 4.48 -7.69
C LEU A 22 -5.90 5.55 -6.89
N LEU A 23 -5.40 5.20 -5.69
CA LEU A 23 -4.68 6.13 -4.83
C LEU A 23 -3.38 6.60 -5.48
N TYR A 24 -2.61 5.66 -6.04
CA TYR A 24 -1.37 5.94 -6.75
C TYR A 24 -1.57 6.98 -7.87
N LYS A 25 -2.66 6.86 -8.64
CA LYS A 25 -2.99 7.78 -9.73
C LYS A 25 -3.54 9.10 -9.19
N TYR A 26 -4.62 9.04 -8.43
CA TYR A 26 -5.38 10.19 -8.00
C TYR A 26 -4.54 11.19 -7.20
N ILE A 27 -3.76 10.70 -6.22
CA ILE A 27 -2.95 11.59 -5.37
C ILE A 27 -1.89 12.30 -6.21
N TYR A 28 -1.19 11.60 -7.09
CA TYR A 28 -0.16 12.20 -7.94
C TYR A 28 -0.72 13.22 -8.95
N GLU A 29 -1.90 12.96 -9.49
CA GLU A 29 -2.54 13.87 -10.45
C GLU A 29 -3.07 15.15 -9.78
N ASN A 30 -3.42 15.08 -8.50
CA ASN A 30 -4.09 16.18 -7.79
C ASN A 30 -3.22 16.89 -6.74
N ASP A 31 -2.14 16.26 -6.26
CA ASP A 31 -1.22 16.84 -5.28
C ASP A 31 0.17 17.06 -5.88
N LYS A 32 0.44 18.32 -6.22
CA LYS A 32 1.71 18.76 -6.82
C LYS A 32 2.91 18.66 -5.88
N SER A 33 2.68 18.47 -4.57
CA SER A 33 3.78 18.28 -3.62
C SER A 33 4.46 16.91 -3.76
N VAL A 34 3.84 15.95 -4.45
CA VAL A 34 4.42 14.62 -4.67
C VAL A 34 5.52 14.67 -5.73
N ILE A 35 6.77 14.46 -5.30
CA ILE A 35 7.95 14.42 -6.18
C ILE A 35 8.34 12.99 -6.60
N LYS A 36 7.87 11.98 -5.86
CA LYS A 36 8.10 10.57 -6.19
C LYS A 36 6.93 9.72 -5.71
N ARG A 37 6.61 8.67 -6.47
CA ARG A 37 5.62 7.65 -6.09
C ARG A 37 6.07 6.25 -6.49
N SER A 38 5.56 5.24 -5.80
CA SER A 38 5.76 3.83 -6.14
C SER A 38 4.58 3.02 -5.63
N LEU A 39 4.25 1.96 -6.36
CA LEU A 39 3.49 0.83 -5.80
C LEU A 39 4.49 -0.14 -5.17
N GLU A 40 4.05 -0.88 -4.14
CA GLU A 40 4.78 -2.00 -3.54
C GLU A 40 6.25 -1.66 -3.22
N LYS A 41 6.44 -0.57 -2.48
CA LYS A 41 7.76 -0.06 -2.15
C LYS A 41 8.36 -0.85 -0.99
N TYR A 42 9.53 -1.48 -1.21
CA TYR A 42 10.30 -2.07 -0.12
C TYR A 42 10.90 -1.00 0.80
N LEU A 43 10.64 -1.13 2.11
CA LEU A 43 11.08 -0.22 3.19
C LEU A 43 12.05 -0.90 4.17
N GLY A 44 12.71 -1.98 3.77
CA GLY A 44 13.72 -2.66 4.58
C GLY A 44 13.19 -3.81 5.43
N ASN A 45 11.95 -3.73 5.94
CA ASN A 45 11.30 -4.81 6.70
C ASN A 45 9.90 -5.19 6.17
N ARG A 46 9.31 -4.35 5.34
CA ARG A 46 7.98 -4.55 4.75
C ARG A 46 7.87 -3.92 3.37
N PHE A 47 6.82 -4.30 2.66
CA PHE A 47 6.39 -3.63 1.45
C PHE A 47 5.20 -2.72 1.78
N ALA A 48 5.31 -1.47 1.37
CA ALA A 48 4.22 -0.51 1.40
C ALA A 48 3.38 -0.66 0.14
N ASP A 49 2.06 -0.78 0.30
CA ASP A 49 1.14 -0.89 -0.84
C ASP A 49 1.25 0.30 -1.80
N VAL A 50 1.22 1.52 -1.26
CA VAL A 50 1.46 2.77 -2.01
C VAL A 50 2.40 3.68 -1.23
N TYR A 51 3.39 4.24 -1.91
CA TYR A 51 4.37 5.15 -1.33
C TYR A 51 4.41 6.46 -2.10
N PHE A 52 4.55 7.57 -1.37
CA PHE A 52 4.79 8.91 -1.90
C PHE A 52 5.94 9.58 -1.15
N LYS A 53 6.78 10.33 -1.87
CA LYS A 53 7.71 11.30 -1.30
C LYS A 53 7.25 12.69 -1.67
N LEU A 54 7.14 13.54 -0.67
CA LEU A 54 6.76 14.95 -0.84
C LEU A 54 8.01 15.82 -1.04
N ASP A 55 7.81 16.99 -1.64
CA ASP A 55 8.84 18.03 -1.81
C ASP A 55 9.47 18.49 -0.49
N THR A 56 8.71 18.43 0.61
CA THR A 56 9.18 18.65 1.98
C THR A 56 10.15 17.58 2.49
N GLY A 57 10.36 16.50 1.73
CA GLY A 57 11.18 15.35 2.11
C GLY A 57 10.42 14.29 2.90
N LYS A 58 9.22 14.59 3.42
CA LYS A 58 8.35 13.64 4.12
C LYS A 58 7.95 12.48 3.22
N GLU A 59 7.82 11.30 3.82
CA GLU A 59 7.40 10.10 3.14
C GLU A 59 6.04 9.64 3.66
N VAL A 60 5.11 9.39 2.75
CA VAL A 60 3.77 8.90 3.06
C VAL A 60 3.64 7.48 2.54
N VAL A 61 3.18 6.60 3.41
CA VAL A 61 2.92 5.19 3.11
C VAL A 61 1.44 4.92 3.34
N VAL A 62 0.80 4.30 2.37
CA VAL A 62 -0.58 3.83 2.48
C VAL A 62 -0.58 2.32 2.41
N GLU A 63 -1.24 1.69 3.37
CA GLU A 63 -1.51 0.26 3.41
C GLU A 63 -3.02 0.05 3.25
N VAL A 64 -3.39 -0.80 2.29
CA VAL A 64 -4.77 -1.22 2.10
C VAL A 64 -4.94 -2.49 2.93
N GLN A 65 -5.95 -2.53 3.80
CA GLN A 65 -6.22 -3.67 4.67
C GLN A 65 -7.62 -4.20 4.36
N ASN A 66 -7.73 -5.49 4.07
CA ASN A 66 -9.02 -6.14 3.94
C ASN A 66 -9.49 -6.58 5.32
N SER A 67 -10.52 -5.94 5.88
CA SER A 67 -11.05 -6.30 7.20
C SER A 67 -12.15 -7.36 7.06
N SER A 68 -12.00 -8.46 7.81
CA SER A 68 -13.00 -9.54 7.91
C SER A 68 -14.29 -9.13 8.61
N ILE A 69 -14.30 -7.99 9.31
CA ILE A 69 -15.45 -7.55 10.12
C ILE A 69 -16.60 -7.02 9.25
N ALA A 70 -16.39 -6.70 7.96
CA ALA A 70 -17.48 -6.18 7.11
C ALA A 70 -17.33 -6.32 5.58
N ARG A 71 -16.36 -7.08 5.04
CA ARG A 71 -15.92 -6.93 3.62
C ARG A 71 -15.61 -5.46 3.26
N LEU A 72 -15.08 -4.72 4.23
CA LEU A 72 -14.73 -3.31 4.08
C LEU A 72 -13.20 -3.22 3.95
N ASN A 73 -12.73 -2.61 2.88
CA ASN A 73 -11.32 -2.25 2.76
C ASN A 73 -11.06 -1.01 3.60
N ILE A 74 -10.19 -1.14 4.59
CA ILE A 74 -9.75 -0.04 5.46
C ILE A 74 -8.42 0.49 4.91
N LEU A 75 -8.30 1.82 4.87
CA LEU A 75 -7.07 2.50 4.48
C LEU A 75 -6.32 2.93 5.74
N SER A 76 -5.06 2.53 5.84
CA SER A 76 -4.18 2.94 6.91
C SER A 76 -3.01 3.74 6.33
N CYS A 77 -2.92 5.02 6.69
CA CYS A 77 -1.89 5.93 6.21
C CYS A 77 -0.89 6.25 7.33
N TYR A 78 0.39 6.20 7.01
CA TYR A 78 1.49 6.51 7.90
C TYR A 78 2.39 7.57 7.26
N ILE A 79 2.90 8.48 8.09
CA ILE A 79 3.98 9.41 7.70
C ILE A 79 5.26 8.88 8.34
N LEU A 80 6.23 8.52 7.51
CA LEU A 80 7.57 8.20 7.99
C LEU A 80 8.34 9.51 8.19
N ARG A 81 9.01 9.62 9.35
CA ARG A 81 9.81 10.79 9.73
C ARG A 81 11.20 10.72 9.12
#